data_AF-A0A1I7XDC4-F1
#
_entry.id   AF-A0A1I7XDC4-F1
#
_cell.length_a   1.000
_cell.length_b   1.000
_cell.length_c   1.000
_cell.angle_alpha   90.00
_cell.angle_beta   90.00
_cell.angle_gamma   90.00
#
_symmetry.space_group_name_H-M   'P 1'
#
loop_
_entity.id
_entity.type
_entity.pdbx_description
1 polymer ?
#
loop_
_entity_poly.entity_id
_entity_poly.type
_entity_poly.pdbx_seq_one_letter_code
_entity_poly.pdbx_strand_id
1 'polypeptide(L)'
;MKSKVEIFKALIPHLRKVGPETLSVLIDNLPGYPDNLRLSNSGMIWVPLAALRSEEDNWIAERPWLREILTKTFSPQALQFIVNWLLNKYGIVLKINPTTGEVIESLHDAVGRVSDISIAVEDGRGNLLLGSDVNYYIARVKL
;
A
#
# COMPACT_ATOMS: atom_id res chain seq x y z
N MET A 1 18.98 5.56 -26.23
CA MET A 1 18.99 5.07 -24.83
C MET A 1 17.55 4.78 -24.45
N LYS A 2 17.11 3.52 -24.46
CA LYS A 2 15.70 3.16 -24.16
C LYS A 2 15.54 3.14 -22.63
N SER A 3 14.60 3.92 -22.09
CA SER A 3 14.29 3.96 -20.67
C SER A 3 13.74 2.59 -20.21
N LYS A 4 14.42 1.95 -19.25
CA LYS A 4 13.89 0.79 -18.53
C LYS A 4 12.75 1.25 -17.62
N VAL A 5 11.64 0.53 -17.61
CA VAL A 5 10.51 0.79 -16.71
C VAL A 5 10.57 -0.27 -15.62
N GLU A 6 10.82 0.15 -14.38
CA GLU A 6 10.90 -0.75 -13.23
C GLU A 6 9.51 -0.90 -12.60
N ILE A 7 9.11 -2.14 -12.31
CA ILE A 7 7.80 -2.46 -11.72
C ILE A 7 7.98 -2.90 -10.27
N PHE A 8 7.11 -2.36 -9.42
CA PHE A 8 6.84 -2.85 -8.07
C PHE A 8 5.72 -3.89 -8.16
N LYS A 9 6.06 -5.17 -8.00
CA LYS A 9 5.11 -6.26 -8.27
C LYS A 9 4.27 -6.56 -7.02
N ALA A 10 3.14 -5.87 -6.88
CA ALA A 10 1.98 -6.36 -6.14
C ALA A 10 0.86 -6.63 -7.14
N LEU A 11 0.93 -7.80 -7.81
CA LEU A 11 -0.14 -8.42 -8.61
C LEU A 11 -0.96 -7.48 -9.54
N ILE A 12 -0.46 -7.15 -10.74
CA ILE A 12 -1.26 -6.47 -11.78
C ILE A 12 -1.27 -7.30 -13.08
N PRO A 13 -2.34 -8.07 -13.36
CA PRO A 13 -2.45 -8.89 -14.58
C PRO A 13 -2.70 -8.11 -15.89
N HIS A 14 -2.83 -6.77 -15.85
CA HIS A 14 -3.44 -6.00 -16.94
C HIS A 14 -2.51 -4.97 -17.64
N LEU A 15 -1.20 -4.98 -17.39
CA LEU A 15 -0.26 -4.13 -18.12
C LEU A 15 0.01 -4.67 -19.54
N ARG A 16 -0.99 -4.52 -20.42
CA ARG A 16 -1.00 -5.03 -21.80
C ARG A 16 -0.19 -4.19 -22.80
N LYS A 17 0.49 -3.12 -22.36
CA LYS A 17 1.19 -2.16 -23.24
C LYS A 17 2.71 -2.04 -23.05
N VAL A 18 3.31 -2.76 -22.10
CA VAL A 18 4.76 -2.78 -21.92
C VAL A 18 5.24 -4.19 -22.25
N GLY A 19 6.04 -4.33 -23.31
CA GLY A 19 6.53 -5.64 -23.76
C GLY A 19 7.34 -6.34 -22.66
N PRO A 20 7.29 -7.69 -22.59
CA PRO A 20 7.88 -8.49 -21.51
C PRO A 20 9.39 -8.27 -21.30
N GLU A 21 10.10 -7.71 -22.28
CA GLU A 21 11.56 -7.52 -22.24
C GLU A 21 12.02 -6.18 -21.63
N THR A 22 11.10 -5.34 -21.14
CA THR A 22 11.42 -4.00 -20.61
C THR A 22 11.07 -3.80 -19.13
N LEU A 23 10.66 -4.86 -18.46
CA LEU A 23 10.17 -4.84 -17.08
C LEU A 23 11.09 -5.67 -16.17
N SER A 24 11.63 -5.04 -15.14
CA SER A 24 12.31 -5.73 -14.03
C SER A 24 11.55 -5.49 -12.73
N VAL A 25 11.48 -6.53 -11.91
CA VAL A 25 10.93 -6.45 -10.55
C VAL A 25 11.99 -5.81 -9.66
N LEU A 26 11.68 -4.66 -9.06
CA LEU A 26 12.61 -3.99 -8.14
C LEU A 26 12.58 -4.61 -6.74
N ILE A 27 11.38 -4.93 -6.24
CA ILE A 27 11.17 -5.63 -4.97
C ILE A 27 9.93 -6.53 -5.12
N ASP A 28 10.00 -7.73 -4.55
CA ASP A 28 8.90 -8.68 -4.45
C ASP A 28 8.52 -8.94 -2.99
N ASN A 29 7.47 -9.73 -2.79
CA ASN A 29 7.01 -10.19 -1.48
C ASN A 29 6.83 -9.07 -0.42
N LEU A 30 6.31 -7.92 -0.85
CA LEU A 30 5.96 -6.84 0.08
C LEU A 30 4.91 -7.33 1.09
N PRO A 31 4.99 -6.86 2.35
CA PRO A 31 4.07 -7.28 3.42
C PRO A 31 2.66 -6.69 3.25
N GLY A 32 2.39 -5.95 2.17
CA GLY A 32 1.14 -5.24 1.94
C GLY A 32 1.06 -4.66 0.53
N TYR A 33 -0.02 -3.92 0.28
CA TYR A 33 -0.34 -3.38 -1.03
C TYR A 33 0.21 -1.96 -1.19
N PRO A 34 1.25 -1.75 -2.03
CA PRO A 34 1.86 -0.44 -2.21
C PRO A 34 0.93 0.51 -2.96
N ASP A 35 0.97 1.78 -2.57
CA ASP A 35 0.24 2.86 -3.22
C ASP A 35 1.10 4.13 -3.35
N ASN A 36 0.71 5.06 -4.24
CA ASN A 36 1.30 6.38 -4.52
C ASN A 36 2.79 6.58 -4.12
N LEU A 37 3.69 5.83 -4.75
CA LEU A 37 5.13 5.91 -4.51
C LEU A 37 5.67 7.34 -4.65
N ARG A 38 6.54 7.75 -3.72
CA ARG A 38 7.16 9.09 -3.72
C ARG A 38 8.66 9.00 -3.48
N LEU A 39 9.41 9.92 -4.09
CA LEU A 39 10.81 10.11 -3.75
C LEU A 39 10.94 10.84 -2.40
N SER A 40 11.87 10.37 -1.60
CA SER A 40 12.41 11.09 -0.44
C SER A 40 13.40 12.17 -0.90
N ASN A 41 13.71 13.12 -0.01
CA ASN A 41 14.73 14.14 -0.30
C ASN A 41 16.13 13.54 -0.49
N SER A 42 16.39 12.33 0.02
CA SER A 42 17.65 11.60 -0.15
C SER A 42 17.69 10.73 -1.42
N GLY A 43 16.68 10.81 -2.30
CA GLY A 43 16.61 10.02 -3.53
C GLY A 43 16.15 8.57 -3.37
N MET A 44 15.81 8.14 -2.14
CA MET A 44 15.15 6.85 -1.86
C MET A 44 13.65 6.93 -2.15
N ILE A 45 12.95 5.80 -2.19
CA ILE A 45 11.50 5.76 -2.44
C ILE A 45 10.74 5.46 -1.15
N TRP A 46 9.77 6.30 -0.81
CA TRP A 46 8.73 5.99 0.17
C TRP A 46 7.63 5.15 -0.50
N VAL A 47 7.31 4.03 0.14
CA VAL A 47 6.35 3.02 -0.28
C VAL A 47 5.32 2.86 0.85
N PRO A 48 4.26 3.68 0.87
CA PRO A 48 3.15 3.47 1.80
C PRO A 48 2.39 2.20 1.39
N LEU A 49 1.96 1.40 2.36
CA LEU A 49 1.10 0.24 2.09
C LEU A 49 -0.28 0.48 2.70
N ALA A 50 -1.30 0.45 1.84
CA ALA A 50 -2.68 0.74 2.23
C ALA A 50 -3.26 -0.36 3.14
N ALA A 51 -2.84 -1.60 2.96
CA ALA A 51 -3.22 -2.71 3.83
C ALA A 51 -2.09 -3.73 3.89
N LEU A 52 -2.00 -4.45 5.01
CA LEU A 52 -1.17 -5.65 5.09
C LEU A 52 -1.76 -6.74 4.22
N ARG A 53 -0.87 -7.58 3.69
CA ARG A 53 -1.25 -8.78 2.97
C ARG A 53 -1.66 -9.82 4.01
N SER A 54 -2.94 -10.18 4.05
CA SER A 54 -3.42 -11.30 4.85
C SER A 54 -3.44 -12.58 4.02
N GLU A 55 -3.31 -13.75 4.66
CA GLU A 55 -3.56 -15.02 3.98
C GLU A 55 -5.05 -15.15 3.58
N GLU A 56 -5.94 -14.46 4.30
CA GLU A 56 -7.38 -14.46 4.05
C GLU A 56 -7.87 -13.46 2.99
N ASP A 57 -7.02 -12.55 2.49
CA ASP A 57 -7.40 -11.56 1.45
C ASP A 57 -7.97 -12.23 0.20
N ASN A 58 -7.52 -13.47 -0.06
CA ASN A 58 -8.04 -14.30 -1.13
C ASN A 58 -9.41 -14.92 -0.83
N TRP A 59 -9.76 -15.21 0.43
CA TRP A 59 -10.95 -16.02 0.74
C TRP A 59 -12.28 -15.36 0.34
N ILE A 60 -12.43 -14.07 0.61
CA ILE A 60 -13.64 -13.31 0.24
C ILE A 60 -13.64 -12.99 -1.26
N ALA A 61 -12.47 -12.62 -1.80
CA ALA A 61 -12.31 -12.35 -3.23
C ALA A 61 -12.61 -13.59 -4.10
N GLU A 62 -12.26 -14.78 -3.62
CA GLU A 62 -12.53 -16.08 -4.26
C GLU A 62 -14.00 -16.54 -4.16
N ARG A 63 -14.85 -15.86 -3.37
CA ARG A 63 -16.26 -16.23 -3.16
C ARG A 63 -17.22 -15.09 -3.53
N PRO A 64 -17.41 -14.80 -4.84
CA PRO A 64 -18.28 -13.71 -5.30
C PRO A 64 -19.72 -13.79 -4.79
N TRP A 65 -20.25 -15.01 -4.58
CA TRP A 65 -21.59 -15.23 -4.03
C TRP A 65 -21.74 -14.66 -2.61
N LEU A 66 -20.68 -14.72 -1.80
CA LEU A 66 -20.69 -14.19 -0.44
C LEU A 66 -20.71 -12.65 -0.48
N ARG A 67 -19.91 -12.04 -1.37
CA ARG A 67 -19.95 -10.60 -1.62
C ARG A 67 -21.34 -10.15 -2.03
N GLU A 68 -22.02 -10.89 -2.89
CA GLU A 68 -23.37 -10.57 -3.36
C GLU A 68 -24.42 -10.63 -2.22
N ILE A 69 -24.35 -11.64 -1.36
CA ILE A 69 -25.21 -11.71 -0.17
C ILE A 69 -24.92 -10.53 0.76
N LEU A 70 -23.65 -10.27 1.04
CA LEU A 70 -23.24 -9.20 1.94
C LEU A 70 -23.74 -7.82 1.45
N THR A 71 -23.56 -7.50 0.16
CA THR A 71 -24.01 -6.22 -0.41
C THR A 71 -25.53 -6.08 -0.52
N LYS A 72 -26.27 -7.18 -0.62
CA LYS A 72 -27.74 -7.16 -0.65
C LYS A 72 -28.37 -7.13 0.73
N THR A 73 -27.71 -7.70 1.74
CA THR A 73 -28.26 -7.86 3.09
C THR A 73 -27.84 -6.74 4.04
N PHE A 74 -26.63 -6.19 3.89
CA PHE A 74 -26.09 -5.20 4.81
C PHE A 74 -25.98 -3.82 4.16
N SER A 75 -26.18 -2.77 4.95
CA SER A 75 -25.92 -1.40 4.50
C SER A 75 -24.42 -1.19 4.26
N PRO A 76 -24.02 -0.18 3.44
CA PRO A 76 -22.62 0.16 3.23
C PRO A 76 -21.85 0.39 4.54
N GLN A 77 -22.51 1.00 5.53
CA GLN A 77 -21.91 1.24 6.85
C GLN A 77 -21.69 -0.05 7.63
N ALA A 78 -22.65 -0.98 7.60
CA ALA A 78 -22.51 -2.27 8.27
C ALA A 78 -21.41 -3.14 7.63
N LEU A 79 -21.30 -3.11 6.31
CA LEU A 79 -20.21 -3.77 5.59
C LEU A 79 -18.85 -3.19 5.96
N GLN A 80 -18.75 -1.86 6.01
CA GLN A 80 -17.51 -1.19 6.39
C GLN A 80 -17.12 -1.52 7.84
N PHE A 81 -18.10 -1.61 8.75
CA PHE A 81 -17.84 -2.06 10.13
C PHE A 81 -17.31 -3.50 10.17
N ILE A 82 -17.94 -4.44 9.44
CA ILE A 82 -17.50 -5.84 9.39
C ILE A 82 -16.08 -5.95 8.80
N VAL A 83 -15.81 -5.24 7.70
CA VAL A 83 -14.49 -5.20 7.07
C VAL A 83 -13.45 -4.62 8.03
N ASN A 84 -13.74 -3.51 8.69
CA ASN A 84 -12.83 -2.90 9.67
C ASN A 84 -12.61 -3.76 10.91
N TRP A 85 -13.57 -4.61 11.28
CA TRP A 85 -13.43 -5.54 12.40
C TRP A 85 -12.60 -6.78 12.03
N LEU A 86 -12.71 -7.24 10.77
CA LEU A 86 -11.92 -8.37 10.25
C LEU A 86 -10.48 -7.96 9.93
N LEU A 87 -10.27 -6.75 9.44
CA LEU A 87 -8.95 -6.23 9.12
C LEU A 87 -8.29 -5.68 10.38
N ASN A 88 -7.21 -6.31 10.82
CA ASN A 88 -6.34 -5.71 11.83
C ASN A 88 -5.75 -4.41 11.28
N LYS A 89 -6.18 -3.28 11.85
CA LYS A 89 -5.61 -1.98 11.46
C LYS A 89 -4.13 -1.97 11.76
N TYR A 90 -3.35 -1.70 10.73
CA TYR A 90 -1.90 -1.64 10.82
C TYR A 90 -1.40 -0.53 9.90
N GLY A 91 -0.58 0.36 10.44
CA GLY A 91 0.11 1.37 9.66
C GLY A 91 1.48 0.87 9.22
N ILE A 92 1.80 0.96 7.94
CA ILE A 92 3.15 0.67 7.47
C ILE A 92 3.56 1.56 6.30
N VAL A 93 4.79 2.06 6.36
CA VAL A 93 5.45 2.76 5.26
C VAL A 93 6.89 2.28 5.20
N LEU A 94 7.33 1.86 4.02
CA LEU A 94 8.71 1.43 3.77
C LEU A 94 9.48 2.55 3.07
N LYS A 95 10.78 2.66 3.37
CA LYS A 95 11.74 3.40 2.56
C LYS A 95 12.64 2.41 1.87
N ILE A 96 12.74 2.48 0.55
CA ILE A 96 13.51 1.51 -0.23
C ILE A 96 14.54 2.20 -1.12
N ASN A 97 15.61 1.46 -1.41
CA ASN A 97 16.61 1.86 -2.39
C ASN A 97 16.05 1.64 -3.81
N PRO A 98 15.98 2.68 -4.66
CA PRO A 98 15.44 2.55 -6.02
C PRO A 98 16.32 1.69 -6.95
N THR A 99 17.58 1.45 -6.62
CA THR A 99 18.51 0.67 -7.45
C THR A 99 18.65 -0.77 -6.97
N THR A 100 18.74 -0.99 -5.66
CA THR A 100 18.94 -2.34 -5.10
C THR A 100 17.64 -3.02 -4.71
N GLY A 101 16.55 -2.26 -4.52
CA GLY A 101 15.29 -2.79 -3.98
C GLY A 101 15.33 -3.07 -2.48
N GLU A 102 16.44 -2.78 -1.80
CA GLU A 102 16.58 -3.05 -0.37
C GLU A 102 15.70 -2.11 0.46
N VAL A 103 15.07 -2.65 1.50
CA VAL A 103 14.36 -1.86 2.50
C VAL A 103 15.39 -1.21 3.43
N ILE A 104 15.46 0.11 3.40
CA ILE A 104 16.37 0.92 4.21
C ILE A 104 15.73 1.27 5.55
N GLU A 105 14.43 1.51 5.54
CA GLU A 105 13.68 1.93 6.72
C GLU A 105 12.25 1.39 6.65
N SER A 106 11.65 1.15 7.81
CA SER A 106 10.26 0.73 7.90
C SER A 106 9.60 1.38 9.12
N LEU A 107 8.57 2.18 8.87
CA LEU A 107 7.77 2.82 9.90
C LEU A 107 6.51 2.00 10.10
N HIS A 108 6.20 1.66 11.35
CA HIS A 108 5.06 0.79 11.69
C HIS A 108 4.22 1.39 12.81
N ASP A 109 2.90 1.24 12.70
CA ASP A 109 1.95 1.47 13.78
C ASP A 109 1.10 0.22 14.00
N ALA A 110 1.59 -0.63 14.91
CA ALA A 110 0.95 -1.90 15.25
C ALA A 110 -0.41 -1.75 15.95
N VAL A 111 -0.74 -0.56 16.47
CA VAL A 111 -2.03 -0.27 17.09
C VAL A 111 -3.02 0.29 16.08
N GLY A 112 -2.56 0.65 14.88
CA GLY A 112 -3.41 1.14 13.79
C GLY A 112 -4.04 2.50 14.07
N ARG A 113 -3.37 3.37 14.83
CA ARG A 113 -3.81 4.78 15.01
C ARG A 113 -3.65 5.55 13.71
N VAL A 114 -2.63 5.23 12.93
CA VAL A 114 -2.39 5.71 11.57
C VAL A 114 -2.34 4.48 10.65
N SER A 115 -3.47 4.10 10.08
CA SER A 115 -3.61 2.97 9.15
C SER A 115 -4.05 3.45 7.77
N ASP A 116 -4.20 2.52 6.82
CA ASP A 116 -4.75 2.80 5.49
C ASP A 116 -3.94 3.86 4.73
N ILE A 117 -2.61 3.83 4.91
CA ILE A 117 -1.71 4.87 4.41
C ILE A 117 -1.57 4.69 2.90
N SER A 118 -2.08 5.65 2.14
CA SER A 118 -1.99 5.66 0.68
C SER A 118 -0.93 6.63 0.16
N ILE A 119 -0.48 7.58 0.98
CA ILE A 119 0.54 8.56 0.61
C ILE A 119 1.51 8.84 1.76
N ALA A 120 2.79 8.94 1.43
CA ALA A 120 3.85 9.37 2.32
C ALA A 120 4.73 10.40 1.61
N VAL A 121 4.89 11.59 2.18
CA VAL A 121 5.66 12.68 1.57
C VAL A 121 6.44 13.47 2.61
N GLU A 122 7.70 13.79 2.32
CA GLU A 122 8.51 14.63 3.18
C GLU A 122 8.09 16.10 3.04
N ASP A 123 7.95 16.82 4.15
CA ASP A 123 7.57 18.24 4.15
C ASP A 123 8.76 19.20 3.94
N GLY A 124 9.98 18.66 3.81
CA GLY A 124 11.22 19.43 3.71
C GLY A 124 11.68 20.07 5.03
N ARG A 125 11.02 19.76 6.15
CA ARG A 125 11.30 20.29 7.50
C ARG A 125 11.55 19.18 8.52
N GLY A 126 12.00 18.02 8.06
CA GLY A 126 12.27 16.86 8.90
C GLY A 126 11.02 16.11 9.35
N ASN A 127 9.91 16.22 8.62
CA ASN A 127 8.73 15.41 8.88
C ASN A 127 8.26 14.65 7.63
N LEU A 128 7.62 13.51 7.88
CA LEU A 128 6.88 12.72 6.92
C LEU A 128 5.39 12.93 7.15
N LEU A 129 4.70 13.43 6.14
CA LEU A 129 3.26 13.56 6.10
C LEU A 129 2.65 12.29 5.53
N LEU A 130 1.72 11.71 6.26
CA LEU A 130 1.04 10.47 5.94
C LEU A 130 -0.44 10.77 5.69
N GLY A 131 -0.94 10.34 4.56
CA GLY A 131 -2.34 10.53 4.16
C GLY A 131 -3.00 9.23 3.72
N SER A 132 -4.31 9.31 3.61
CA SER A 132 -5.19 8.22 3.21
C SER A 132 -6.41 8.81 2.49
N ASP A 133 -7.01 8.05 1.59
CA ASP A 133 -8.29 8.36 0.95
C ASP A 133 -9.50 8.06 1.84
N VAL A 134 -9.30 7.29 2.93
CA VAL A 134 -10.35 6.90 3.88
C VAL A 134 -10.23 7.56 5.26
N ASN A 135 -9.08 8.17 5.58
CA ASN A 135 -8.92 8.90 6.85
C ASN A 135 -9.42 10.34 6.76
N TYR A 136 -10.01 10.84 7.86
CA TYR A 136 -10.41 12.26 8.00
C TYR A 136 -9.30 13.15 8.56
N TYR A 137 -8.05 12.71 8.46
CA TYR A 137 -6.89 13.41 9.02
C TYR A 137 -5.64 13.16 8.17
N ILE A 138 -4.64 14.03 8.36
CA ILE A 138 -3.27 13.84 7.88
C ILE A 138 -2.40 13.61 9.12
N ALA A 139 -1.66 12.52 9.14
CA ALA A 139 -0.71 12.25 10.21
C ALA A 139 0.66 12.86 9.86
N ARG A 140 1.40 13.27 10.89
CA ARG A 140 2.77 13.79 10.74
C ARG A 140 3.68 13.00 11.67
N VAL A 141 4.74 12.44 11.10
CA VAL A 141 5.78 11.71 11.81
C VAL A 141 7.09 12.47 11.67
N LYS A 142 7.88 12.56 12.74
CA LYS A 142 9.20 13.18 12.70
C LYS A 142 10.21 12.17 12.16
N LEU A 143 11.03 12.60 11.19
CA LEU A 143 12.14 11.83 10.61
C LEU A 143 13.44 12.08 11.38
#